data_AF-A0A922MGU8-F1
#
_entry.id   AF-A0A922MGU8-F1
#
_cell.length_a   1.000
_cell.length_b   1.000
_cell.length_c   1.000
_cell.angle_alpha   90.00
_cell.angle_beta   90.00
_cell.angle_gamma   90.00
#
_symmetry.space_group_name_H-M   'P 1'
#
loop_
_entity.id
_entity.type
_entity.pdbx_description
1 polymer ?
#
loop_
_entity_poly.entity_id
_entity_poly.type
_entity_poly.pdbx_seq_one_letter_code
_entity_poly.pdbx_strand_id
1 'polypeptide(L)'
;MANKYGFSDLECKIILDQIERRANYRKEFLKLRTDPCKHSMQAGHVFDKAIQHFLSMKNCQIEHFQVNFGTIRFALLSLAPMFTLGYIFWRTRTDREREIRCGRLKYRDRRNKLA
;
A
#
# COMPACT_ATOMS: atom_id res chain seq x y z
N MET A 1 5.59 26.10 -33.96
CA MET A 1 6.44 27.24 -33.56
C MET A 1 6.40 27.29 -32.03
N ALA A 2 7.54 27.22 -31.33
CA ALA A 2 7.55 27.24 -29.87
C ALA A 2 7.32 28.67 -29.36
N ASN A 3 6.45 28.84 -28.35
CA ASN A 3 6.20 30.14 -27.73
C ASN A 3 7.44 30.64 -26.95
N LYS A 4 7.41 31.91 -26.50
CA LYS A 4 8.47 32.59 -25.71
C LYS A 4 9.04 31.78 -24.52
N TYR A 5 8.29 30.79 -24.04
CA TYR A 5 8.64 29.94 -22.90
C TYR A 5 9.13 28.53 -23.29
N GLY A 6 9.30 28.24 -24.58
CA GLY A 6 9.78 26.95 -25.08
C GLY A 6 8.72 25.84 -25.14
N PHE A 7 7.47 26.12 -24.72
CA PHE A 7 6.36 25.17 -24.80
C PHE A 7 5.70 25.19 -26.17
N SER A 8 5.22 24.00 -26.59
CA SER A 8 4.31 23.87 -27.73
C SER A 8 2.93 24.45 -27.40
N ASP A 9 2.17 24.85 -28.43
CA ASP A 9 0.83 25.42 -28.26
C ASP A 9 -0.14 24.44 -27.58
N LEU A 10 0.06 23.13 -27.77
CA LEU A 10 -0.75 22.08 -27.16
C LEU A 10 -0.46 21.95 -25.66
N GLU A 11 0.81 21.96 -25.26
CA GLU A 11 1.20 21.93 -23.85
C GLU A 11 0.69 23.16 -23.10
N CYS A 12 0.76 24.35 -23.72
CA CYS A 12 0.19 25.57 -23.16
C CYS A 12 -1.32 25.41 -22.87
N LYS A 13 -2.09 24.82 -23.79
CA LYS A 13 -3.52 24.55 -23.58
C LYS A 13 -3.77 23.59 -22.42
N ILE A 14 -3.01 22.48 -22.35
CA ILE A 14 -3.13 21.52 -21.26
C ILE A 14 -2.84 22.17 -19.90
N ILE A 15 -1.81 23.01 -19.83
CA ILE A 15 -1.44 23.71 -18.59
C ILE A 15 -2.54 24.67 -18.16
N LEU A 16 -3.10 25.45 -19.10
CA LEU A 16 -4.21 26.37 -18.81
C LEU A 16 -5.44 25.62 -18.29
N ASP A 17 -5.84 24.53 -18.94
CA ASP A 17 -6.96 23.69 -18.50
C ASP A 17 -6.74 23.13 -17.08
N GLN A 18 -5.51 22.70 -16.76
CA GLN A 18 -5.17 22.21 -15.43
C GLN A 18 -5.25 23.31 -14.36
N ILE A 19 -4.75 24.51 -14.68
CA ILE A 19 -4.81 25.68 -13.78
C ILE A 19 -6.27 26.06 -13.53
N GLU A 20 -7.09 26.10 -14.59
CA GLU A 20 -8.51 26.40 -14.49
C GLU A 20 -9.24 25.40 -13.59
N ARG A 21 -9.04 24.10 -13.82
CA ARG A 21 -9.64 23.04 -12.98
C ARG A 21 -9.24 23.18 -11.51
N ARG A 22 -7.96 23.41 -11.23
CA ARG A 22 -7.47 23.62 -9.85
C ARG A 22 -8.10 24.85 -9.20
N ALA A 23 -8.22 25.95 -9.93
CA ALA A 23 -8.85 27.16 -9.45
C ALA A 23 -10.34 26.92 -9.13
N ASN A 24 -11.06 26.19 -9.98
CA ASN A 24 -12.47 25.84 -9.77
C ASN A 24 -12.66 24.96 -8.53
N TYR A 25 -11.90 23.87 -8.37
CA TYR A 25 -11.98 23.02 -7.17
C TYR A 25 -11.63 23.77 -5.89
N ARG A 26 -10.63 24.67 -5.93
CA ARG A 26 -10.30 25.51 -4.78
C ARG A 26 -11.44 26.46 -4.42
N LYS A 27 -12.10 27.07 -5.40
CA LYS A 27 -13.26 27.94 -5.17
C LYS A 27 -14.42 27.17 -4.53
N GLU A 28 -14.71 25.97 -5.04
CA GLU A 28 -15.75 25.10 -4.48
C GLU A 28 -15.45 24.71 -3.03
N PHE A 29 -14.22 24.28 -2.74
CA PHE A 29 -13.78 23.94 -1.40
C PHE A 29 -13.88 25.13 -0.45
N LEU A 30 -13.38 26.30 -0.86
CA LEU A 30 -13.45 27.50 -0.03
C LEU A 30 -14.89 27.89 0.26
N LYS A 31 -15.78 27.85 -0.74
CA LYS A 31 -17.22 28.12 -0.57
C LYS A 31 -17.85 27.22 0.50
N LEU A 32 -17.58 25.91 0.44
CA LEU A 32 -18.12 24.94 1.40
C LEU A 32 -17.49 25.07 2.80
N ARG A 33 -16.20 25.41 2.86
CA ARG A 33 -15.47 25.55 4.13
C ARG A 33 -15.87 26.80 4.90
N THR A 34 -16.08 27.92 4.21
CA THR A 34 -16.36 29.21 4.86
C THR A 34 -17.83 29.42 5.21
N ASP A 35 -18.74 28.57 4.70
CA ASP A 35 -20.17 28.65 5.00
C ASP A 35 -20.45 28.10 6.42
N PRO A 36 -20.82 28.94 7.41
CA PRO A 36 -20.97 28.53 8.80
C PRO A 36 -22.18 27.60 9.01
N CYS A 37 -23.25 27.77 8.21
CA CYS A 37 -24.46 26.97 8.33
C CYS A 37 -24.24 25.55 7.80
N LYS A 38 -23.42 25.39 6.76
CA LYS A 38 -23.08 24.05 6.23
C LYS A 38 -22.02 23.35 7.07
N HIS A 39 -21.07 24.10 7.62
CA HIS A 39 -20.01 23.55 8.45
C HIS A 39 -20.55 22.90 9.73
N SER A 40 -21.59 23.49 10.34
CA SER A 40 -22.26 22.93 11.53
C SER A 40 -23.11 21.69 11.22
N MET A 41 -23.70 21.59 10.03
CA MET A 41 -24.49 20.42 9.60
C MET A 41 -23.63 19.16 9.32
N GLN A 42 -22.41 19.31 8.82
CA GLN A 42 -21.54 18.19 8.40
C GLN A 42 -20.46 17.84 9.43
N ALA A 43 -20.75 18.00 10.73
CA ALA A 43 -19.82 17.70 11.82
C ALA A 43 -18.41 18.33 11.66
N GLY A 44 -18.31 19.48 10.97
CA GLY A 44 -17.07 20.22 10.80
C GLY A 44 -16.11 19.73 9.70
N HIS A 45 -16.50 18.78 8.85
CA HIS A 45 -15.66 18.37 7.70
C HIS A 45 -16.34 18.64 6.36
N VAL A 46 -15.54 18.94 5.33
CA VAL A 46 -16.00 19.11 3.95
C VAL A 46 -15.83 17.79 3.23
N PHE A 47 -16.93 17.27 2.70
CA PHE A 47 -16.90 16.03 1.93
C PHE A 47 -16.22 16.23 0.57
N ASP A 48 -15.19 15.43 0.29
CA ASP A 48 -14.51 15.39 -1.01
C ASP A 48 -14.82 14.09 -1.76
N LYS A 49 -15.50 14.23 -2.90
CA LYS A 49 -15.85 13.12 -3.80
C LYS A 49 -14.60 12.43 -4.36
N ALA A 50 -13.51 13.15 -4.60
CA ALA A 50 -12.29 12.57 -5.16
C ALA A 50 -11.62 11.62 -4.16
N ILE A 51 -11.56 12.00 -2.89
CA ILE A 51 -11.05 11.14 -1.81
C ILE A 51 -11.95 9.91 -1.66
N GLN A 52 -13.28 10.09 -1.65
CA GLN A 52 -14.21 8.97 -1.58
C GLN A 52 -13.99 7.98 -2.73
N HIS A 53 -13.92 8.47 -3.97
CA HIS A 53 -13.65 7.61 -5.14
C HIS A 53 -12.33 6.85 -5.02
N PHE A 54 -11.28 7.50 -4.55
CA PHE A 54 -9.99 6.85 -4.33
C PHE A 54 -10.12 5.72 -3.31
N LEU A 55 -10.76 5.97 -2.17
CA LEU A 55 -10.98 4.97 -1.13
C LEU A 55 -11.85 3.82 -1.62
N SER A 56 -12.94 4.12 -2.34
CA SER A 56 -13.80 3.12 -2.97
C SER A 56 -13.00 2.25 -3.95
N MET A 57 -12.18 2.84 -4.82
CA MET A 57 -11.33 2.09 -5.76
C MET A 57 -10.27 1.24 -5.04
N LYS A 58 -9.77 1.66 -3.88
CA LYS A 58 -8.87 0.83 -3.06
C LYS A 58 -9.59 -0.37 -2.47
N ASN A 59 -10.83 -0.21 -2.04
CA ASN A 59 -11.61 -1.32 -1.49
C ASN A 59 -12.10 -2.29 -2.57
N CYS A 60 -12.46 -1.78 -3.75
CA CYS A 60 -12.91 -2.58 -4.90
C CYS A 60 -11.75 -3.12 -5.76
N GLN A 61 -10.51 -3.13 -5.27
CA GLN A 61 -9.33 -3.61 -6.03
C GLN A 61 -9.48 -5.04 -6.53
N ILE A 62 -10.18 -5.88 -5.78
CA ILE A 62 -10.39 -7.30 -6.10
C ILE A 62 -11.27 -7.44 -7.36
N GLU A 63 -12.26 -6.58 -7.55
CA GLU A 63 -13.17 -6.62 -8.71
C GLU A 63 -12.44 -6.29 -10.03
N HIS A 64 -11.39 -5.49 -9.93
CA HIS A 64 -10.55 -5.09 -11.07
C HIS A 64 -9.26 -5.92 -11.20
N PHE A 65 -9.09 -6.96 -10.37
CA PHE A 65 -7.90 -7.79 -10.41
C PHE A 65 -7.85 -8.61 -11.70
N GLN A 66 -6.70 -8.59 -12.38
CA GLN A 66 -6.43 -9.42 -13.55
C GLN A 66 -5.13 -10.19 -13.34
N VAL A 67 -5.19 -11.49 -13.65
CA VAL A 67 -4.01 -12.36 -13.56
C VAL A 67 -3.05 -12.03 -14.69
N ASN A 68 -1.85 -11.58 -14.34
CA ASN A 68 -0.75 -11.30 -15.25
C ASN A 68 0.57 -11.86 -14.68
N PHE A 69 1.60 -12.03 -15.51
CA PHE A 69 2.92 -12.48 -15.08
C PHE A 69 3.51 -11.64 -13.94
N GLY A 70 3.28 -10.31 -13.94
CA GLY A 70 3.69 -9.44 -12.83
C GLY A 70 3.02 -9.82 -11.50
N THR A 71 1.71 -10.06 -11.52
CA THR A 71 0.93 -10.45 -10.33
C THR A 71 1.34 -11.82 -9.80
N ILE A 72 1.62 -12.77 -10.69
CA ILE A 72 2.06 -14.13 -10.33
C ILE A 72 3.43 -14.08 -9.66
N ARG A 73 4.38 -13.31 -10.20
CA ARG A 73 5.72 -13.13 -9.59
C ARG A 73 5.62 -12.57 -8.19
N PHE A 74 4.77 -11.57 -7.98
CA PHE A 74 4.55 -10.98 -6.66
C PHE A 74 3.92 -11.99 -5.69
N ALA A 75 2.92 -12.75 -6.15
CA ALA A 75 2.31 -13.81 -5.34
C ALA A 75 3.33 -14.89 -4.92
N LEU A 76 4.19 -15.34 -5.83
CA LEU A 76 5.25 -16.30 -5.50
C LEU A 76 6.25 -15.73 -4.50
N LEU A 77 6.65 -14.47 -4.66
CA LEU A 77 7.53 -13.79 -3.70
C LEU A 77 6.89 -13.68 -2.31
N SER A 78 5.58 -13.47 -2.25
CA SER A 78 4.84 -13.39 -0.97
C SER A 78 4.86 -14.69 -0.17
N LEU A 79 5.11 -15.84 -0.81
CA LEU A 79 5.24 -17.14 -0.14
C LEU A 79 6.64 -17.39 0.43
N ALA A 80 7.66 -16.63 0.01
CA ALA A 80 9.03 -16.77 0.48
C ALA A 80 9.20 -16.75 2.02
N PRO A 81 8.56 -15.85 2.80
CA PRO A 81 8.65 -15.88 4.26
C PRO A 81 8.17 -17.18 4.89
N MET A 82 7.13 -17.81 4.33
CA MET A 82 6.61 -19.08 4.85
C MET A 82 7.64 -20.21 4.68
N PHE A 83 8.23 -20.32 3.49
CA PHE A 83 9.24 -21.35 3.21
C PHE A 83 10.55 -21.11 3.96
N THR A 84 11.00 -19.86 4.06
CA THR A 84 12.24 -19.52 4.77
C THR A 84 12.12 -19.80 6.26
N LEU A 85 11.05 -19.37 6.93
CA LEU A 85 10.82 -19.66 8.34
C LEU A 85 10.63 -21.16 8.57
N GLY A 86 9.88 -21.85 7.70
CA GLY A 86 9.71 -23.29 7.76
C GLY A 86 11.05 -24.05 7.71
N TYR A 87 11.93 -23.67 6.79
CA TYR A 87 13.26 -24.26 6.67
C TYR A 87 14.15 -23.98 7.88
N ILE A 88 14.16 -22.74 8.40
CA ILE A 88 14.93 -22.37 9.59
C ILE A 88 14.48 -23.20 10.80
N PHE A 89 13.17 -23.34 11.02
CA PHE A 89 12.65 -24.14 12.12
C PHE A 89 12.91 -25.63 11.95
N TRP A 90 12.81 -26.15 10.73
CA TRP A 90 13.12 -27.55 10.46
C TRP A 90 14.59 -27.84 10.72
N ARG A 91 15.50 -27.02 10.17
CA ARG A 91 16.96 -27.16 10.34
C ARG A 91 17.38 -27.07 11.81
N THR A 92 16.88 -26.07 12.53
CA THR A 92 17.21 -25.92 13.96
C THR A 92 16.74 -27.10 14.81
N ARG A 93 15.60 -27.72 14.47
CA ARG A 93 15.12 -28.94 15.14
C ARG A 93 16.00 -30.14 14.81
N THR A 94 16.28 -30.39 13.54
CA THR A 94 17.06 -31.55 13.10
C THR A 94 18.51 -31.49 13.59
N ASP A 95 19.15 -30.32 13.53
CA ASP A 95 20.50 -30.10 14.05
C ASP A 95 20.56 -30.34 15.56
N ARG A 96 19.55 -29.83 16.30
CA ARG A 96 19.45 -30.04 17.75
C ARG A 96 19.23 -31.51 18.12
N GLU A 97 18.35 -32.21 17.41
CA GLU A 97 18.18 -33.66 17.60
C GLU A 97 19.47 -34.43 17.34
N ARG A 98 20.21 -34.04 16.29
CA ARG A 98 21.51 -34.64 15.96
C ARG A 98 22.52 -34.43 17.08
N GLU A 99 22.63 -33.22 17.63
CA GLU A 99 23.52 -32.93 18.77
C GLU A 99 23.18 -33.75 20.02
N ILE A 100 21.89 -33.99 20.27
CA ILE A 100 21.42 -34.84 21.36
C ILE A 100 21.84 -36.30 21.13
N ARG A 101 21.61 -36.85 19.91
CA ARG A 101 21.98 -38.23 19.56
C ARG A 101 23.49 -38.47 19.59
N CYS A 102 24.29 -37.48 19.17
CA CYS A 102 25.75 -37.56 19.22
C CYS A 102 26.34 -37.32 20.62
N GLY A 103 25.52 -37.07 21.65
CA GLY A 103 25.98 -36.80 23.01
C GLY A 103 26.71 -35.47 23.21
N ARG A 104 26.71 -34.58 22.21
CA ARG A 104 27.37 -33.26 22.27
C ARG A 104 26.63 -32.31 23.22
N LEU A 105 25.31 -32.45 23.31
CA LEU A 105 24.46 -31.63 24.17
C LEU A 105 24.23 -32.31 25.54
N LYS A 106 24.79 -31.71 26.60
CA LYS A 106 24.60 -32.17 27.99
C LYS A 106 23.13 -32.15 28.38
N TYR A 107 22.68 -33.11 29.18
CA TYR A 107 21.28 -33.23 29.60
C TYR A 107 20.74 -31.96 30.29
N ARG A 108 21.57 -31.29 31.09
CA ARG A 108 21.23 -30.03 31.77
C ARG A 108 20.82 -28.91 30.80
N ASP A 109 21.41 -28.87 29.62
CA ASP A 109 21.27 -27.76 28.65
C ASP A 109 20.16 -28.06 27.59
N ARG A 110 19.45 -29.19 27.75
CA ARG A 110 18.28 -29.53 26.95
C ARG A 110 17.10 -28.65 27.36
N ARG A 111 16.46 -27.96 26.41
CA ARG A 111 15.25 -27.15 26.65
C ARG A 111 14.03 -28.02 26.98
N ASN A 112 13.93 -29.20 26.37
CA ASN A 112 12.85 -30.15 26.61
C ASN A 112 13.44 -31.35 27.35
N LYS A 113 13.12 -31.49 28.64
CA LYS A 113 13.67 -32.55 29.51
C LYS A 113 12.64 -33.62 29.88
N LEU A 114 11.36 -33.25 29.91
CA LEU A 114 10.25 -34.00 30.51
C LEU A 114 9.06 -34.19 29.56
N ALA A 115 9.23 -33.86 28.27
CA ALA A 115 8.23 -34.06 27.24
C ALA A 115 8.70 -35.15 26.28
#